data_AF-A0A6P3C9Q3-F1
#
_entry.id   AF-A0A6P3C9Q3-F1
#
_cell.length_a   1.000
_cell.length_b   1.000
_cell.length_c   1.000
_cell.angle_alpha   90.00
_cell.angle_beta   90.00
_cell.angle_gamma   90.00
#
_symmetry.space_group_name_H-M   'P 1'
#
loop_
_entity.id
_entity.type
_entity.pdbx_description
1 polymer ?
#
loop_
_entity_poly.entity_id
_entity_poly.type
_entity_poly.pdbx_seq_one_letter_code
_entity_poly.pdbx_strand_id
1 'polypeptide(L)'
;MDYKAQIERGIELLMLCGNLQNQNDGVDRALPFGTGKGSVYDQFASDLSVAVSYMSSLYKLIPQMLSLGELGRKLATEGKLSVDYGEDYSTAALAFVLREYGVSGHPDANLAAPECSGQRVSDKGGSTDGGSGS
;
A
#
# COMPACT_ATOMS: atom_id res chain seq x y z
N MET A 1 -17.97 -0.49 -6.36
CA MET A 1 -16.66 -1.09 -6.06
C MET A 1 -16.70 -1.50 -4.59
N ASP A 2 -16.67 -2.79 -4.29
CA ASP A 2 -16.66 -3.26 -2.89
C ASP A 2 -15.23 -3.23 -2.36
N TYR A 3 -14.84 -2.08 -1.77
CA TYR A 3 -13.50 -1.90 -1.25
C TYR A 3 -13.20 -2.85 -0.07
N LYS A 4 -14.22 -3.31 0.66
CA LYS A 4 -14.02 -4.24 1.79
C LYS A 4 -13.56 -5.59 1.28
N ALA A 5 -14.27 -6.14 0.30
CA ALA A 5 -13.88 -7.39 -0.35
C ALA A 5 -12.48 -7.31 -0.99
N GLN A 6 -12.11 -6.15 -1.55
CA GLN A 6 -10.76 -5.95 -2.11
C GLN A 6 -9.66 -5.89 -1.05
N ILE A 7 -9.93 -5.27 0.09
CA ILE A 7 -9.00 -5.27 1.24
C ILE A 7 -8.80 -6.69 1.75
N GLU A 8 -9.89 -7.44 1.96
CA GLU A 8 -9.85 -8.83 2.42
C GLU A 8 -9.03 -9.69 1.46
N ARG A 9 -9.33 -9.58 0.17
CA ARG A 9 -8.58 -10.30 -0.86
C ARG A 9 -7.10 -9.94 -0.86
N GLY A 10 -6.76 -8.67 -0.65
CA GLY A 10 -5.37 -8.26 -0.56
C GLY A 10 -4.64 -8.83 0.65
N ILE A 11 -5.29 -8.88 1.81
CA ILE A 11 -4.76 -9.55 3.01
C ILE A 11 -4.58 -11.05 2.74
N GLU A 12 -5.56 -11.72 2.14
CA GLU A 12 -5.47 -13.14 1.77
C GLU A 12 -4.29 -13.42 0.84
N LEU A 13 -4.07 -12.57 -0.18
CA LEU A 13 -2.95 -12.71 -1.09
C LEU A 13 -1.61 -12.52 -0.40
N LEU A 14 -1.49 -11.55 0.51
CA LEU A 14 -0.29 -11.35 1.32
C LEU A 14 -0.01 -12.58 2.21
N MET A 15 -1.05 -13.12 2.86
CA MET A 15 -0.93 -14.34 3.67
C MET A 15 -0.52 -15.55 2.82
N LEU A 16 -1.06 -15.67 1.59
CA LEU A 16 -0.64 -16.72 0.66
C LEU A 16 0.83 -16.58 0.28
N CYS A 17 1.31 -15.36 -0.01
CA CYS A 17 2.73 -15.12 -0.28
C CYS A 17 3.62 -15.55 0.88
N GLY A 18 3.23 -15.25 2.12
CA GLY A 18 3.95 -15.70 3.32
C GLY A 18 4.02 -17.23 3.42
N ASN A 19 2.90 -17.92 3.20
CA ASN A 19 2.85 -19.38 3.22
C ASN A 19 3.71 -20.00 2.10
N LEU A 20 3.69 -19.42 0.90
CA LEU A 20 4.49 -19.91 -0.22
C LEU A 20 5.99 -19.70 0.03
N GLN A 21 6.38 -18.57 0.61
CA GLN A 21 7.78 -18.30 0.93
C GLN A 21 8.31 -19.30 1.97
N ASN A 22 7.56 -19.52 3.06
CA ASN A 22 7.94 -20.50 4.08
C ASN A 22 8.05 -21.92 3.51
N GLN A 23 7.17 -22.31 2.59
CA GLN A 23 7.26 -23.60 1.90
C GLN A 23 8.48 -23.69 0.98
N ASN A 24 8.82 -22.59 0.30
CA ASN A 24 9.89 -22.55 -0.68
C ASN A 24 11.29 -22.62 -0.05
N ASP A 25 11.51 -21.90 1.05
CA ASP A 25 12.81 -21.90 1.74
C ASP A 25 12.86 -22.76 3.01
N GLY A 26 11.74 -23.35 3.42
CA GLY A 26 11.64 -24.23 4.58
C GLY A 26 11.78 -23.50 5.92
N VAL A 27 11.74 -22.17 5.94
CA VAL A 27 11.83 -21.37 7.17
C VAL A 27 10.43 -21.16 7.75
N ASP A 28 10.21 -21.61 8.98
CA ASP A 28 8.96 -21.38 9.71
C ASP A 28 8.90 -19.93 10.23
N ARG A 29 8.45 -19.00 9.40
CA ARG A 29 8.28 -17.58 9.78
C ARG A 29 6.93 -17.30 10.40
N ALA A 30 6.92 -16.34 11.32
CA ALA A 30 5.70 -15.80 11.89
C ALA A 30 4.84 -15.15 10.80
N LEU A 31 3.64 -15.68 10.59
CA LEU A 31 2.64 -15.01 9.76
C LEU A 31 1.84 -14.00 10.59
N PRO A 32 1.40 -12.88 9.98
CA PRO A 32 0.45 -11.97 10.62
C PRO A 32 -0.77 -12.75 11.15
N PHE A 33 -1.17 -12.47 12.39
CA PHE A 33 -2.27 -13.14 13.11
C PHE A 33 -2.03 -14.63 13.49
N GLY A 34 -0.86 -15.19 13.19
CA GLY A 34 -0.47 -16.53 13.63
C GLY A 34 -0.09 -16.59 15.10
N THR A 35 -0.26 -17.76 15.74
CA THR A 35 0.07 -17.99 17.16
C THR A 35 1.34 -18.83 17.37
N GLY A 36 2.19 -18.94 16.33
CA GLY A 36 3.38 -19.78 16.33
C GLY A 36 4.45 -19.32 17.32
N LYS A 37 4.43 -19.86 18.54
CA LYS A 37 5.52 -19.70 19.50
C LYS A 37 6.77 -20.40 18.96
N GLY A 38 7.84 -19.63 18.73
CA GLY A 38 9.12 -20.14 18.21
C GLY A 38 9.35 -19.96 16.71
N SER A 39 8.44 -19.28 16.02
CA SER A 39 8.59 -18.93 14.61
C SER A 39 9.63 -17.81 14.40
N VAL A 40 10.31 -17.84 13.25
CA VAL A 40 11.33 -16.86 12.86
C VAL A 40 10.67 -15.53 12.52
N TYR A 41 11.23 -14.44 13.05
CA TYR A 41 10.81 -13.08 12.74
C TYR A 41 11.95 -12.32 12.08
N ASP A 42 12.06 -12.47 10.76
CA ASP A 42 13.06 -11.80 9.93
C ASP A 42 12.46 -10.58 9.19
N GLN A 43 13.26 -9.96 8.31
CA GLN A 43 12.83 -8.77 7.57
C GLN A 43 11.59 -9.05 6.72
N PHE A 44 11.49 -10.23 6.10
CA PHE A 44 10.33 -10.59 5.29
C PHE A 44 9.06 -10.69 6.16
N ALA A 45 9.15 -11.35 7.32
CA ALA A 45 8.02 -11.43 8.26
C ALA A 45 7.58 -10.04 8.76
N SER A 46 8.55 -9.14 8.99
CA SER A 46 8.29 -7.75 9.35
C SER A 46 7.59 -6.99 8.22
N ASP A 47 8.11 -7.04 7.00
CA ASP A 47 7.54 -6.34 5.84
C ASP A 47 6.12 -6.85 5.53
N LEU A 48 5.90 -8.16 5.63
CA LEU A 48 4.58 -8.77 5.48
C LEU A 48 3.60 -8.27 6.53
N SER A 49 4.03 -8.17 7.79
CA SER A 49 3.21 -7.65 8.90
C SER A 49 2.83 -6.18 8.71
N VAL A 50 3.77 -5.37 8.23
CA VAL A 50 3.53 -3.96 7.88
C VAL A 50 2.54 -3.86 6.71
N ALA A 51 2.74 -4.64 5.65
CA ALA A 51 1.84 -4.63 4.48
C ALA A 51 0.41 -5.01 4.85
N VAL A 52 0.22 -6.05 5.66
CA VAL A 52 -1.10 -6.46 6.17
C VAL A 52 -1.73 -5.37 7.05
N SER A 53 -0.92 -4.69 7.86
CA SER A 53 -1.38 -3.57 8.69
C SER A 53 -1.83 -2.38 7.83
N TYR A 54 -1.14 -2.09 6.73
CA TYR A 54 -1.55 -1.05 5.77
C TYR A 54 -2.84 -1.41 5.06
N MET A 55 -3.00 -2.64 4.57
CA MET A 55 -4.25 -3.10 3.98
C MET A 55 -5.41 -2.98 4.97
N SER A 56 -5.19 -3.37 6.22
CA SER A 56 -6.19 -3.23 7.29
C SER A 56 -6.56 -1.77 7.57
N SER A 57 -5.62 -0.83 7.41
CA SER A 57 -5.88 0.60 7.60
C SER A 57 -6.82 1.17 6.53
N LEU A 58 -6.87 0.57 5.33
CA LEU A 58 -7.75 0.99 4.25
C LEU A 58 -9.24 0.87 4.58
N TYR A 59 -9.63 -0.01 5.52
CA TYR A 59 -11.02 -0.10 5.99
C TYR A 59 -11.54 1.23 6.55
N LYS A 60 -10.64 2.03 7.13
CA LYS A 60 -10.97 3.36 7.67
C LYS A 60 -10.73 4.46 6.64
N LEU A 61 -9.60 4.39 5.93
CA LEU A 61 -9.17 5.46 5.03
C LEU A 61 -10.07 5.60 3.80
N ILE A 62 -10.52 4.51 3.19
CA ILE A 62 -11.34 4.58 1.97
C ILE A 62 -12.69 5.30 2.22
N PRO A 63 -13.49 4.93 3.25
CA PRO A 63 -14.70 5.69 3.59
C PRO A 63 -14.46 7.18 3.88
N GLN A 64 -13.35 7.51 4.54
CA GLN A 64 -12.99 8.89 4.86
C GLN A 64 -12.66 9.68 3.59
N MET A 65 -11.86 9.10 2.69
CA MET A 65 -11.53 9.69 1.39
C MET A 65 -12.79 9.92 0.54
N LEU A 66 -13.71 8.95 0.49
CA LEU A 66 -14.98 9.10 -0.25
C LEU A 66 -15.83 10.25 0.33
N SER A 67 -15.97 10.31 1.65
CA SER A 67 -16.70 11.38 2.34
C SER A 67 -16.07 12.77 2.10
N LEU A 68 -14.74 12.86 2.12
CA LEU A 68 -14.02 14.10 1.81
C LEU A 68 -14.21 14.51 0.35
N GLY A 69 -14.22 13.56 -0.59
CA GLY A 69 -14.51 13.85 -1.99
C GLY A 69 -15.93 14.41 -2.21
N GLU A 70 -16.92 13.88 -1.48
CA GLU A 70 -18.28 14.43 -1.48
C GLU A 70 -18.33 15.84 -0.88
N LEU A 71 -17.65 16.06 0.24
CA LEU A 71 -17.53 17.38 0.86
C LEU A 71 -16.87 18.39 -0.11
N GLY A 72 -15.79 18.00 -0.79
CA GLY A 72 -15.10 18.85 -1.75
C GLY A 72 -15.99 19.27 -2.92
N ARG A 73 -16.75 18.34 -3.50
CA ARG A 73 -17.73 18.66 -4.56
C ARG A 73 -18.80 19.63 -4.08
N LYS A 74 -19.27 19.46 -2.85
CA LYS A 74 -20.25 20.38 -2.26
C LYS A 74 -19.66 21.77 -2.05
N LEU A 75 -18.47 21.87 -1.46
CA LEU A 75 -17.76 23.15 -1.27
C LEU A 75 -17.48 23.86 -2.59
N ALA A 76 -17.15 23.12 -3.65
CA ALA A 76 -16.97 23.67 -4.99
C ALA A 76 -18.28 24.21 -5.58
N THR A 77 -19.38 23.49 -5.42
CA THR A 77 -20.71 23.95 -5.84
C THR A 77 -21.13 25.22 -5.09
N GLU A 78 -20.73 25.36 -3.84
CA GLU A 78 -20.96 26.55 -3.00
C GLU A 78 -19.97 27.70 -3.29
N GLY A 79 -19.01 27.52 -4.20
CA GLY A 79 -17.99 28.53 -4.54
C GLY A 79 -16.92 28.76 -3.45
N LYS A 80 -16.84 27.89 -2.45
CA LYS A 80 -15.86 27.96 -1.34
C LYS A 80 -14.51 27.34 -1.68
N LEU A 81 -14.49 26.52 -2.72
CA LEU A 81 -13.35 25.74 -3.17
C LEU A 81 -13.31 25.78 -4.70
N SER A 82 -12.11 25.92 -5.28
CA SER A 82 -11.86 25.62 -6.69
C SER A 82 -10.90 24.44 -6.74
N VAL A 83 -11.10 23.53 -7.69
CA VAL A 83 -10.26 22.35 -7.90
C VAL A 83 -9.83 22.38 -9.36
N ASP A 84 -8.52 22.42 -9.59
CA ASP A 84 -7.96 22.49 -10.94
C ASP A 84 -8.00 21.12 -11.63
N TYR A 85 -7.82 21.13 -12.96
CA TYR A 85 -7.84 19.90 -13.75
C TYR A 85 -6.69 18.96 -13.33
N GLY A 86 -7.05 17.75 -12.89
CA GLY A 86 -6.10 16.75 -12.39
C GLY A 86 -5.92 16.76 -10.86
N GLU A 87 -6.54 17.70 -10.14
CA GLU A 87 -6.59 17.69 -8.68
C GLU A 87 -7.74 16.81 -8.16
N ASP A 88 -7.59 16.35 -6.93
CA ASP A 88 -8.58 15.52 -6.25
C ASP A 88 -9.41 16.33 -5.24
N TYR A 89 -10.74 16.18 -5.32
CA TYR A 89 -11.68 16.88 -4.44
C TYR A 89 -11.50 16.52 -2.96
N SER A 90 -11.05 15.31 -2.63
CA SER A 90 -10.88 14.89 -1.23
C SER A 90 -9.66 15.58 -0.59
N THR A 91 -8.56 15.69 -1.32
CA THR A 91 -7.37 16.45 -0.90
C THR A 91 -7.68 17.94 -0.72
N ALA A 92 -8.37 18.52 -1.71
CA ALA A 92 -8.75 19.93 -1.67
C ALA A 92 -9.72 20.24 -0.50
N ALA A 93 -10.70 19.36 -0.25
CA ALA A 93 -11.61 19.48 0.89
C ALA A 93 -10.88 19.40 2.23
N LEU A 94 -9.95 18.45 2.37
CA LEU A 94 -9.17 18.30 3.59
C LEU A 94 -8.32 19.54 3.86
N ALA A 95 -7.63 20.07 2.84
CA ALA A 95 -6.85 21.30 2.96
C ALA A 95 -7.72 22.50 3.36
N PHE A 96 -8.92 22.62 2.79
CA PHE A 96 -9.89 23.64 3.17
C PHE A 96 -10.27 23.54 4.65
N VAL A 97 -10.65 22.36 5.13
CA VAL A 97 -11.07 22.14 6.53
C VAL A 97 -9.91 22.40 7.49
N LEU A 98 -8.71 21.89 7.19
CA LEU A 98 -7.54 22.11 8.03
C LEU A 98 -7.22 23.61 8.19
N ARG A 99 -7.36 24.38 7.11
CA ARG A 99 -7.20 25.84 7.15
C ARG A 99 -8.26 26.53 8.01
N GLU A 100 -9.53 26.14 7.89
CA GLU A 100 -10.63 26.70 8.71
C GLU A 100 -10.42 26.48 10.21
N TYR A 101 -9.85 25.34 10.59
CA TYR A 101 -9.60 25.00 12.00
C TYR A 101 -8.19 25.38 12.49
N GLY A 102 -7.36 26.03 11.66
CA GLY A 102 -6.01 26.43 12.02
C GLY A 102 -5.05 25.25 12.30
N VAL A 103 -5.31 24.09 11.70
CA VAL A 103 -4.49 22.89 11.86
C VAL A 103 -3.53 22.75 10.68
N SER A 104 -2.24 22.59 10.95
CA SER A 104 -1.27 22.21 9.91
C SER A 104 -1.44 20.72 9.57
N GLY A 105 -1.75 20.42 8.31
CA GLY A 105 -1.84 19.04 7.82
C GLY A 105 -0.51 18.28 7.88
N HIS A 106 -0.55 16.99 7.52
CA HIS A 106 0.65 16.16 7.41
C HIS A 106 1.53 16.67 6.24
N PRO A 107 2.85 16.81 6.40
CA PRO A 107 3.75 17.38 5.39
C PRO A 107 3.71 16.64 4.04
N ASP A 108 3.44 15.34 4.06
CA ASP A 108 3.39 14.48 2.87
C ASP A 108 1.98 14.34 2.25
N ALA A 109 1.02 15.20 2.56
CA ALA A 109 -0.37 15.08 2.06
C ALA A 109 -0.51 15.13 0.52
N ASN A 110 0.57 15.41 -0.21
CA ASN A 110 0.62 15.47 -1.67
C ASN A 110 1.32 14.22 -2.26
N LEU A 111 0.91 13.03 -1.82
CA LEU A 111 1.40 11.75 -2.33
C LEU A 111 0.71 11.41 -3.67
N ALA A 112 1.24 11.93 -4.78
CA ALA A 112 1.09 11.21 -6.04
C ALA A 112 1.72 9.82 -5.84
N ALA A 113 0.97 8.75 -6.09
CA ALA A 113 1.47 7.39 -5.91
C ALA A 113 2.75 7.20 -6.74
N PRO A 114 3.86 6.69 -6.18
CA PRO A 114 5.05 6.41 -6.96
C PRO A 114 4.71 5.37 -8.03
N GLU A 115 5.15 5.62 -9.27
CA GLU A 115 5.05 4.67 -10.38
C GLU A 115 5.68 3.35 -9.94
N CYS A 116 4.86 2.30 -9.85
CA CYS A 116 5.28 0.95 -9.47
C CYS A 116 6.19 0.37 -10.58
N SER A 117 7.45 0.80 -10.60
CA SER A 117 8.47 0.33 -11.52
C SER A 117 8.99 -1.01 -11.02
N GLY A 118 8.25 -2.07 -11.33
CA GLY A 118 8.68 -3.45 -11.11
C GLY A 118 9.86 -3.78 -12.02
N GLN A 119 11.07 -3.43 -11.60
CA GLN A 119 12.29 -3.79 -12.32
C GLN A 119 12.58 -5.28 -12.04
N ARG A 120 12.03 -6.13 -12.91
CA ARG A 120 12.35 -7.55 -12.98
C ARG A 120 13.86 -7.67 -13.21
N VAL A 121 14.60 -8.11 -12.17
CA VAL A 121 15.98 -8.56 -12.33
C VAL A 121 15.91 -9.75 -13.28
N SER A 122 16.36 -9.55 -14.51
CA SER A 122 16.46 -10.62 -15.50
C SER A 122 17.58 -11.56 -15.09
N ASP A 123 17.19 -12.81 -14.94
CA ASP A 123 17.99 -14.01 -14.80
C ASP A 123 19.19 -13.98 -15.78
N LYS A 124 20.42 -13.99 -15.25
CA LYS A 124 21.62 -14.29 -16.07
C LYS A 124 21.92 -15.78 -15.92
N GLY A 125 21.14 -16.59 -16.64
CA GLY A 125 21.59 -17.89 -17.11
C GLY A 125 22.74 -17.70 -18.09
N GLY A 126 23.92 -18.23 -17.74
CA GLY A 126 25.14 -18.15 -18.55
C GLY A 126 26.00 -19.37 -18.32
N SER A 127 25.50 -20.52 -18.72
CA SER A 127 26.29 -21.72 -18.95
C SER A 127 27.03 -21.57 -20.28
N THR A 128 28.36 -21.60 -20.28
CA THR A 128 29.14 -22.08 -21.42
C THR A 128 30.40 -22.78 -20.92
N ASP A 129 30.39 -24.06 -21.19
CA ASP A 129 31.47 -25.03 -21.17
C ASP A 129 32.52 -24.74 -22.26
N GLY A 130 33.76 -25.22 -22.08
CA GLY A 130 34.68 -25.57 -23.17
C GLY A 130 35.83 -24.62 -23.54
N GLY A 131 37.07 -25.09 -23.34
CA GLY A 131 38.02 -25.26 -24.45
C GLY A 131 39.21 -24.30 -24.64
N SER A 132 40.38 -24.78 -24.22
CA SER A 132 41.69 -24.76 -24.91
C SER A 132 42.44 -23.45 -25.25
N GLY A 133 43.70 -23.40 -24.82
CA GLY A 133 44.81 -22.96 -25.68
C GLY A 133 45.79 -21.95 -25.07
N SER A 134 46.91 -22.44 -24.50
CA SER A 134 48.31 -22.13 -24.87
C SER A 134 49.26 -22.76 -23.86
#